data_AF-A0A084AFZ1-F1
#
_entry.id   AF-A0A084AFZ1-F1
#
_cell.length_a   1.000
_cell.length_b   1.000
_cell.length_c   1.000
_cell.angle_alpha   90.00
_cell.angle_beta   90.00
_cell.angle_gamma   90.00
#
_symmetry.space_group_name_H-M   'P 1'
#
loop_
_entity.id
_entity.type
_entity.pdbx_description
1 polymer ?
#
loop_
_entity_poly.entity_id
_entity_poly.type
_entity_poly.pdbx_seq_one_letter_code
_entity_poly.pdbx_strand_id
1 'polypeptide(L)'
;MTEQPNPCFYHNKYSYADGEITLEEYLQKDLSHVFEGLRHPECERLNDADVGLMARSDMLAGAMIACMLHVDVHPSPAAREVLVKMLLSGPNATLENLRAMDTASDTTLLNTPAFCQLVAAMALQSGNRLLFNDIITNFPPAPGCKHVFSPENISIREIKFGDRTALSHLVFKDQADNGCNVWCAMIAAGWAVPRESLLESAVTSPDLDAGFALLKTLRQHGHIVRQANIHQSIRWGHTKMTQHILDLHIQEHGPTLDKQAAYDHYLLAAAQSNNITVLALLADMYGADINWRPEAKSNMSYSRDEVEAEVYDGDVRGQSVFQAAANAGSADAVVWLWKHGARDVPNWHGDKAYASVSKLRGFWEARLERNKDYAVKVERLGEVLKVLERYGLDEVEVLGEPLP
;
A
#
# COMPACT_ATOMS: atom_id res chain seq x y z
N MET A 1 -46.52 12.92 -9.24
CA MET A 1 -45.72 12.35 -10.34
C MET A 1 -44.43 11.87 -9.70
N THR A 2 -44.25 10.56 -9.61
CA THR A 2 -43.08 9.92 -9.00
C THR A 2 -41.90 10.06 -9.95
N GLU A 3 -40.90 10.88 -9.59
CA GLU A 3 -39.59 10.84 -10.23
C GLU A 3 -39.02 9.44 -10.03
N GLN A 4 -38.89 8.67 -11.12
CA GLN A 4 -38.07 7.46 -11.08
C GLN A 4 -36.63 7.92 -10.81
N PRO A 5 -35.91 7.32 -9.84
CA PRO A 5 -34.51 7.65 -9.62
C PRO A 5 -33.75 7.35 -10.92
N ASN A 6 -33.13 8.39 -11.47
CA ASN A 6 -32.48 8.34 -12.77
C ASN A 6 -31.33 7.31 -12.68
N PRO A 7 -31.35 6.21 -13.45
CA PRO A 7 -30.31 5.19 -13.35
C PRO A 7 -29.03 5.75 -13.95
N CYS A 8 -28.09 6.19 -13.11
CA CYS A 8 -26.74 6.55 -13.55
C CYS A 8 -25.72 5.76 -12.74
N PHE A 9 -24.56 5.44 -13.35
CA PHE A 9 -23.48 4.68 -12.73
C PHE A 9 -23.14 5.16 -11.31
N TYR A 10 -23.12 6.48 -11.10
CA TYR A 10 -22.84 7.05 -9.78
C TYR A 10 -23.93 6.74 -8.77
N HIS A 11 -25.20 6.95 -9.11
CA HIS A 11 -26.31 6.68 -8.21
C HIS A 11 -26.42 5.19 -7.86
N ASN A 12 -26.38 4.33 -8.89
CA ASN A 12 -26.53 2.88 -8.71
C ASN A 12 -25.39 2.29 -7.87
N LYS A 13 -24.16 2.79 -8.02
CA LYS A 13 -23.03 2.41 -7.17
C LYS A 13 -23.30 2.70 -5.69
N TYR A 14 -23.77 3.90 -5.35
CA TYR A 14 -24.02 4.25 -3.94
C TYR A 14 -25.19 3.44 -3.39
N SER A 15 -26.29 3.30 -4.14
CA SER A 15 -27.41 2.44 -3.74
C SER A 15 -27.00 0.99 -3.55
N TYR A 16 -26.10 0.44 -4.37
CA TYR A 16 -25.57 -0.90 -4.18
C TYR A 16 -24.68 -0.99 -2.93
N ALA A 17 -23.76 -0.03 -2.75
CA ALA A 17 -22.87 0.03 -1.59
C ALA A 17 -23.65 0.16 -0.26
N ASP A 18 -24.76 0.88 -0.29
CA ASP A 18 -25.66 1.08 0.86
C ASP A 18 -26.67 -0.07 1.04
N GLY A 19 -26.67 -1.06 0.13
CA GLY A 19 -27.54 -2.24 0.17
C GLY A 19 -29.00 -1.97 -0.21
N GLU A 20 -29.29 -0.82 -0.81
CA GLU A 20 -30.63 -0.44 -1.29
C GLU A 20 -31.06 -1.26 -2.52
N ILE A 21 -30.09 -1.72 -3.32
CA ILE A 21 -30.30 -2.59 -4.47
C ILE A 21 -29.38 -3.81 -4.40
N THR A 22 -29.84 -4.92 -4.98
CA THR A 22 -29.06 -6.15 -5.13
C THR A 22 -27.98 -6.00 -6.21
N LEU A 23 -26.99 -6.91 -6.20
CA LEU A 23 -25.98 -6.97 -7.28
C LEU A 23 -26.63 -7.22 -8.64
N GLU A 24 -27.66 -8.07 -8.71
CA GLU A 24 -28.38 -8.32 -9.96
C GLU A 24 -29.08 -7.06 -10.48
N GLU A 25 -29.80 -6.33 -9.62
CA GLU A 25 -30.41 -5.06 -9.99
C GLU A 25 -29.38 -4.01 -10.41
N TYR A 26 -28.24 -3.95 -9.71
CA TYR A 26 -27.11 -3.09 -10.06
C TYR A 26 -26.59 -3.40 -11.48
N LEU A 27 -26.29 -4.68 -11.77
CA LEU A 27 -25.84 -5.14 -13.08
C LEU A 27 -26.86 -4.84 -14.19
N GLN A 28 -28.14 -5.12 -13.95
CA GLN A 28 -29.21 -4.90 -14.93
C GLN A 28 -29.35 -3.42 -15.28
N LYS A 29 -29.35 -2.53 -14.27
CA LYS A 29 -29.43 -1.08 -14.47
C LYS A 29 -28.21 -0.56 -15.23
N ASP A 30 -27.00 -0.88 -14.78
CA ASP A 30 -25.79 -0.29 -15.37
C ASP A 30 -25.49 -0.87 -16.77
N LEU A 31 -25.76 -2.16 -17.02
CA LEU A 31 -25.60 -2.76 -18.35
C LEU A 31 -26.66 -2.28 -19.35
N SER A 32 -27.80 -1.75 -18.90
CA SER A 32 -28.77 -1.13 -19.83
C SER A 32 -28.14 0.03 -20.62
N HIS A 33 -27.20 0.78 -20.03
CA HIS A 33 -26.44 1.82 -20.74
C HIS A 33 -25.60 1.27 -21.89
N VAL A 34 -25.06 0.07 -21.72
CA VAL A 34 -24.19 -0.60 -22.70
C VAL A 34 -25.05 -1.22 -23.82
N PHE A 35 -26.14 -1.91 -23.47
CA PHE A 35 -26.93 -2.70 -24.42
C PHE A 35 -28.00 -1.88 -25.14
N GLU A 36 -28.68 -0.98 -24.42
CA GLU A 36 -29.82 -0.22 -24.95
C GLU A 36 -29.41 1.18 -25.43
N GLY A 37 -28.16 1.60 -25.18
CA GLY A 37 -27.67 2.91 -25.55
C GLY A 37 -28.37 4.06 -24.82
N LEU A 38 -29.08 3.77 -23.71
CA LEU A 38 -29.74 4.77 -22.88
C LEU A 38 -28.67 5.63 -22.20
N ARG A 39 -28.35 6.78 -22.80
CA ARG A 39 -27.41 7.76 -22.24
C ARG A 39 -28.19 8.92 -21.65
N HIS A 40 -28.08 9.09 -20.34
CA HIS A 40 -28.52 10.31 -19.67
C HIS A 40 -27.51 11.43 -19.94
N PRO A 41 -27.88 12.71 -19.78
CA PRO A 41 -26.96 13.84 -20.00
C PRO A 41 -25.65 13.76 -19.20
N GLU A 42 -25.66 13.08 -18.06
CA GLU A 42 -24.49 12.81 -17.22
C GLU A 42 -23.54 11.77 -17.85
N CYS A 43 -24.09 10.76 -18.53
CA CYS A 43 -23.33 9.72 -19.23
C CYS A 43 -22.65 10.25 -20.49
N GLU A 44 -23.23 11.27 -21.15
CA GLU A 44 -22.67 11.88 -22.36
C GLU A 44 -21.33 12.61 -22.13
N ARG A 45 -21.05 13.00 -20.88
CA ARG A 45 -19.80 13.70 -20.50
C ARG A 45 -18.70 12.76 -20.04
N LEU A 46 -19.02 11.47 -19.87
CA LEU A 46 -18.05 10.48 -19.39
C LEU A 46 -16.94 10.29 -20.41
N ASN A 47 -15.72 10.13 -19.90
CA ASN A 47 -14.52 9.89 -20.68
C ASN A 47 -13.59 8.90 -19.96
N ASP A 48 -12.42 8.61 -20.55
CA ASP A 48 -11.46 7.66 -19.98
C ASP A 48 -10.94 8.06 -18.58
N ALA A 49 -10.98 9.35 -18.21
CA ALA A 49 -10.64 9.78 -16.85
C ALA A 49 -11.72 9.34 -15.84
N ASP A 50 -12.99 9.37 -16.23
CA ASP A 50 -14.10 8.91 -15.38
C ASP A 50 -14.07 7.40 -15.16
N VAL A 51 -13.64 6.63 -16.18
CA VAL A 51 -13.37 5.19 -16.03
C VAL A 51 -12.38 4.95 -14.89
N GLY A 52 -11.28 5.70 -14.89
CA GLY A 52 -10.25 5.62 -13.87
C GLY A 52 -10.74 6.06 -12.49
N LEU A 53 -11.48 7.18 -12.42
CA LEU A 53 -12.03 7.67 -11.16
C LEU A 53 -13.00 6.66 -10.54
N MET A 54 -13.85 6.04 -11.36
CA MET A 54 -14.81 5.05 -10.89
C MET A 54 -14.10 3.77 -10.40
N ALA A 55 -13.15 3.26 -11.20
CA ALA A 55 -12.40 2.05 -10.89
C ALA A 55 -11.66 2.09 -9.54
N ARG A 56 -11.36 3.28 -9.00
CA ARG A 56 -10.76 3.47 -7.66
C ARG A 56 -11.57 2.91 -6.51
N SER A 57 -12.87 2.78 -6.72
CA SER A 57 -13.83 2.43 -5.68
C SER A 57 -14.78 1.33 -6.13
N ASP A 58 -15.05 1.23 -7.43
CA ASP A 58 -15.85 0.17 -8.02
C ASP A 58 -15.27 -0.17 -9.40
N MET A 59 -14.45 -1.23 -9.44
CA MET A 59 -13.75 -1.67 -10.64
C MET A 59 -14.73 -2.16 -11.71
N LEU A 60 -15.83 -2.79 -11.28
CA LEU A 60 -16.87 -3.27 -12.16
C LEU A 60 -17.62 -2.11 -12.82
N ALA A 61 -17.99 -1.08 -12.06
CA ALA A 61 -18.58 0.14 -12.62
C ALA A 61 -17.65 0.82 -13.62
N GLY A 62 -16.36 0.94 -13.30
CA GLY A 62 -15.35 1.45 -14.23
C GLY A 62 -15.27 0.63 -15.53
N ALA A 63 -15.29 -0.70 -15.41
CA ALA A 63 -15.30 -1.59 -16.55
C ALA A 63 -16.57 -1.45 -17.41
N MET A 64 -17.74 -1.21 -16.82
CA MET A 64 -18.99 -0.95 -17.55
C MET A 64 -18.98 0.39 -18.27
N ILE A 65 -18.45 1.45 -17.65
CA ILE A 65 -18.27 2.74 -18.31
C ILE A 65 -17.33 2.57 -19.51
N ALA A 66 -16.20 1.86 -19.35
CA ALA A 66 -15.30 1.57 -20.45
C ALA A 66 -15.99 0.79 -21.57
N CYS A 67 -16.83 -0.20 -21.24
CA CYS A 67 -17.66 -0.88 -22.24
C CYS A 67 -18.59 0.09 -22.97
N MET A 68 -19.33 0.93 -22.24
CA MET A 68 -20.25 1.91 -22.83
C MET A 68 -19.54 2.89 -23.78
N LEU A 69 -18.32 3.31 -23.44
CA LEU A 69 -17.55 4.26 -24.23
C LEU A 69 -16.94 3.65 -25.50
N HIS A 70 -16.56 2.37 -25.45
CA HIS A 70 -15.71 1.74 -26.47
C HIS A 70 -16.37 0.59 -27.23
N VAL A 71 -17.54 0.11 -26.81
CA VAL A 71 -18.30 -0.94 -27.48
C VAL A 71 -19.38 -0.31 -28.35
N ASP A 72 -19.20 -0.46 -29.67
CA ASP A 72 -20.19 -0.06 -30.69
C ASP A 72 -21.13 -1.22 -31.07
N VAL A 73 -21.12 -2.29 -30.28
CA VAL A 73 -21.99 -3.46 -30.45
C VAL A 73 -23.20 -3.26 -29.55
N HIS A 74 -24.40 -3.40 -30.12
CA HIS A 74 -25.67 -3.43 -29.38
C HIS A 74 -26.19 -4.87 -29.35
N PRO A 75 -25.76 -5.71 -28.39
CA PRO A 75 -26.17 -7.10 -28.35
C PRO A 75 -27.66 -7.18 -27.97
N SER A 76 -28.30 -8.30 -28.28
CA SER A 76 -29.72 -8.49 -28.00
C SER A 76 -30.02 -8.41 -26.49
N PRO A 77 -31.26 -8.11 -26.08
CA PRO A 77 -31.67 -8.20 -24.67
C PRO A 77 -31.39 -9.59 -24.06
N ALA A 78 -31.52 -10.66 -24.85
CA ALA A 78 -31.17 -12.02 -24.41
C ALA A 78 -29.67 -12.15 -24.08
N ALA A 79 -28.79 -11.51 -24.84
CA ALA A 79 -27.36 -11.48 -24.54
C ALA A 79 -27.04 -10.70 -23.25
N ARG A 80 -27.83 -9.67 -22.91
CA ARG A 80 -27.69 -8.98 -21.60
C ARG A 80 -27.97 -9.93 -20.45
N GLU A 81 -29.08 -10.65 -20.51
CA GLU A 81 -29.47 -11.60 -19.45
C GLU A 81 -28.42 -12.71 -19.26
N VAL A 82 -27.81 -13.16 -20.36
CA VAL A 82 -26.71 -14.14 -20.30
C VAL A 82 -25.47 -13.52 -19.67
N LEU A 83 -25.08 -12.30 -20.05
CA LEU A 83 -23.93 -11.61 -19.45
C LEU A 83 -24.14 -11.37 -17.95
N VAL A 84 -25.33 -10.95 -17.53
CA VAL A 84 -25.67 -10.79 -16.10
C VAL A 84 -25.49 -12.11 -15.36
N LYS A 85 -25.99 -13.23 -15.91
CA LYS A 85 -25.80 -14.56 -15.32
C LYS A 85 -24.33 -14.96 -15.23
N MET A 86 -23.53 -14.68 -16.26
CA MET A 86 -22.08 -14.91 -16.24
C MET A 86 -21.41 -14.12 -15.10
N LEU A 87 -21.73 -12.83 -14.98
CA LEU A 87 -21.15 -11.96 -13.93
C LEU A 87 -21.58 -12.40 -12.53
N LEU A 88 -22.86 -12.73 -12.32
CA LEU A 88 -23.36 -13.23 -11.02
C LEU A 88 -22.72 -14.58 -10.63
N SER A 89 -22.37 -15.41 -11.61
CA SER A 89 -21.64 -16.66 -11.36
C SER A 89 -20.15 -16.45 -11.04
N GLY A 90 -19.62 -15.25 -11.30
CA GLY A 90 -18.21 -14.87 -11.19
C GLY A 90 -17.47 -15.41 -9.95
N PRO A 91 -18.01 -15.34 -8.73
CA PRO A 91 -17.32 -15.83 -7.53
C PRO A 91 -16.91 -17.32 -7.59
N ASN A 92 -17.66 -18.16 -8.31
CA ASN A 92 -17.46 -19.62 -8.35
C ASN A 92 -17.35 -20.19 -9.78
N ALA A 93 -17.38 -19.33 -10.80
CA ALA A 93 -17.33 -19.77 -12.19
C ALA A 93 -15.93 -20.18 -12.64
N THR A 94 -15.88 -21.08 -13.61
CA THR A 94 -14.69 -21.39 -14.40
C THR A 94 -14.88 -20.85 -15.81
N LEU A 95 -13.78 -20.69 -16.57
CA LEU A 95 -13.89 -20.28 -17.97
C LEU A 95 -14.72 -21.28 -18.80
N GLU A 96 -14.64 -22.57 -18.49
CA GLU A 96 -15.45 -23.61 -19.13
C GLU A 96 -16.95 -23.42 -18.88
N ASN A 97 -17.35 -23.09 -17.65
CA ASN A 97 -18.75 -22.82 -17.32
C ASN A 97 -19.28 -21.62 -18.11
N LEU A 98 -18.48 -20.57 -18.27
CA LEU A 98 -18.87 -19.39 -19.05
C LEU A 98 -18.97 -19.72 -20.54
N ARG A 99 -18.01 -20.47 -21.11
CA ARG A 99 -18.07 -20.92 -22.51
C ARG A 99 -19.30 -21.78 -22.80
N ALA A 100 -19.66 -22.67 -21.87
CA ALA A 100 -20.87 -23.48 -21.98
C ALA A 100 -22.13 -22.61 -22.00
N MET A 101 -22.19 -21.58 -21.14
CA MET A 101 -23.31 -20.64 -21.09
C MET A 101 -23.43 -19.80 -22.37
N ASP A 102 -22.30 -19.32 -22.89
CA ASP A 102 -22.24 -18.54 -24.14
C ASP A 102 -22.70 -19.36 -25.35
N THR A 103 -22.27 -20.63 -25.41
CA THR A 103 -22.62 -21.56 -26.48
C THR A 103 -24.09 -21.98 -26.41
N ALA A 104 -24.59 -22.30 -25.22
CA ALA A 104 -25.99 -22.70 -25.03
C ALA A 104 -26.99 -21.59 -25.35
N SER A 105 -26.54 -20.33 -25.29
CA SER A 105 -27.38 -19.15 -25.53
C SER A 105 -27.18 -18.50 -26.90
N ASP A 106 -26.22 -19.00 -27.70
CA ASP A 106 -25.86 -18.45 -29.02
C ASP A 106 -25.52 -16.95 -29.00
N THR A 107 -24.83 -16.48 -27.96
CA THR A 107 -24.59 -15.03 -27.73
C THR A 107 -23.20 -14.54 -28.17
N THR A 108 -22.20 -15.42 -28.25
CA THR A 108 -20.80 -15.11 -28.58
C THR A 108 -20.17 -13.96 -27.75
N LEU A 109 -20.65 -13.75 -26.52
CA LEU A 109 -20.21 -12.68 -25.62
C LEU A 109 -18.71 -12.74 -25.35
N LEU A 110 -18.16 -13.95 -25.18
CA LEU A 110 -16.72 -14.12 -24.88
C LEU A 110 -15.82 -13.81 -26.09
N ASN A 111 -16.37 -13.64 -27.29
CA ASN A 111 -15.61 -13.15 -28.44
C ASN A 111 -15.46 -11.61 -28.43
N THR A 112 -16.14 -10.93 -27.51
CA THR A 112 -16.08 -9.47 -27.38
C THR A 112 -15.17 -9.09 -26.21
N PRO A 113 -13.97 -8.51 -26.47
CA PRO A 113 -12.99 -8.22 -25.42
C PRO A 113 -13.54 -7.38 -24.26
N ALA A 114 -14.46 -6.47 -24.54
CA ALA A 114 -15.08 -5.62 -23.51
C ALA A 114 -15.93 -6.42 -22.51
N PHE A 115 -16.64 -7.46 -22.96
CA PHE A 115 -17.38 -8.34 -22.04
C PHE A 115 -16.44 -9.24 -21.26
N CYS A 116 -15.34 -9.70 -21.85
CA CYS A 116 -14.26 -10.37 -21.11
C CYS A 116 -13.68 -9.45 -20.03
N GLN A 117 -13.52 -8.15 -20.29
CA GLN A 117 -13.08 -7.18 -19.29
C GLN A 117 -14.04 -7.06 -18.10
N LEU A 118 -15.36 -7.10 -18.34
CA LEU A 118 -16.36 -7.12 -17.25
C LEU A 118 -16.24 -8.39 -16.41
N VAL A 119 -16.10 -9.55 -17.07
CA VAL A 119 -15.92 -10.83 -16.40
C VAL A 119 -14.64 -10.82 -15.57
N ALA A 120 -13.53 -10.28 -16.11
CA ALA A 120 -12.29 -10.11 -15.36
C ALA A 120 -12.46 -9.20 -14.14
N ALA A 121 -13.08 -8.03 -14.31
CA ALA A 121 -13.31 -7.09 -13.20
C ALA A 121 -14.14 -7.75 -12.07
N MET A 122 -15.20 -8.46 -12.44
CA MET A 122 -16.05 -9.20 -11.50
C MET A 122 -15.29 -10.36 -10.82
N ALA A 123 -14.55 -11.15 -11.59
CA ALA A 123 -13.75 -12.27 -11.05
C ALA A 123 -12.72 -11.75 -10.04
N LEU A 124 -12.06 -10.62 -10.35
CA LEU A 124 -11.09 -10.02 -9.44
C LEU A 124 -11.76 -9.49 -8.17
N GLN A 125 -12.85 -8.75 -8.31
CA GLN A 125 -13.61 -8.15 -7.19
C GLN A 125 -14.22 -9.20 -6.25
N SER A 126 -14.60 -10.36 -6.79
CA SER A 126 -15.12 -11.49 -6.02
C SER A 126 -14.03 -12.42 -5.46
N GLY A 127 -12.76 -12.17 -5.78
CA GLY A 127 -11.63 -13.01 -5.34
C GLY A 127 -11.43 -14.30 -6.15
N ASN A 128 -12.16 -14.52 -7.25
CA ASN A 128 -11.97 -15.66 -8.13
C ASN A 128 -10.75 -15.48 -9.05
N ARG A 129 -9.56 -15.76 -8.50
CA ARG A 129 -8.29 -15.64 -9.22
C ARG A 129 -8.15 -16.60 -10.39
N LEU A 130 -8.72 -17.81 -10.29
CA LEU A 130 -8.61 -18.81 -11.35
C LEU A 130 -9.29 -18.29 -12.62
N LEU A 131 -10.54 -17.86 -12.48
CA LEU A 131 -11.26 -17.25 -13.60
C LEU A 131 -10.59 -15.97 -14.08
N PHE A 132 -10.13 -15.10 -13.18
CA PHE A 132 -9.44 -13.88 -13.57
C PHE A 132 -8.21 -14.18 -14.45
N ASN A 133 -7.34 -15.09 -13.99
CA ASN A 133 -6.14 -15.50 -14.71
C ASN A 133 -6.47 -16.17 -16.05
N ASP A 134 -7.50 -17.03 -16.08
CA ASP A 134 -7.97 -17.64 -17.32
C ASP A 134 -8.42 -16.57 -18.33
N ILE A 135 -9.15 -15.55 -17.88
CA ILE A 135 -9.62 -14.49 -18.77
C ILE A 135 -8.45 -13.68 -19.33
N ILE A 136 -7.56 -13.17 -18.48
CA ILE A 136 -6.45 -12.32 -18.98
C ILE A 136 -5.45 -13.10 -19.84
N THR A 137 -5.35 -14.42 -19.66
CA THR A 137 -4.45 -15.28 -20.45
C THR A 137 -5.06 -15.66 -21.80
N ASN A 138 -6.37 -15.89 -21.85
CA ASN A 138 -7.04 -16.40 -23.06
C ASN A 138 -7.65 -15.31 -23.95
N PHE A 139 -7.81 -14.08 -23.46
CA PHE A 139 -8.48 -13.01 -24.19
C PHE A 139 -7.62 -11.74 -24.24
N PRO A 140 -7.67 -10.99 -25.36
CA PRO A 140 -6.98 -9.71 -25.47
C PRO A 140 -7.65 -8.65 -24.58
N PRO A 141 -6.89 -7.63 -24.11
CA PRO A 141 -7.47 -6.51 -23.39
C PRO A 141 -8.39 -5.69 -24.31
N ALA A 142 -9.49 -5.18 -23.74
CA ALA A 142 -10.39 -4.25 -24.44
C ALA A 142 -9.82 -2.82 -24.49
N PRO A 143 -10.33 -1.94 -25.38
CA PRO A 143 -10.08 -0.51 -25.25
C PRO A 143 -10.55 0.01 -23.87
N GLY A 144 -9.81 0.95 -23.28
CA GLY A 144 -10.08 1.43 -21.93
C GLY A 144 -9.58 0.52 -20.80
N CYS A 145 -9.18 -0.73 -21.07
CA CYS A 145 -8.71 -1.71 -20.07
C CYS A 145 -7.61 -1.17 -19.16
N LYS A 146 -6.64 -0.46 -19.74
CA LYS A 146 -5.55 0.20 -19.01
C LYS A 146 -6.02 1.21 -17.95
N HIS A 147 -7.22 1.80 -18.10
CA HIS A 147 -7.78 2.75 -17.15
C HIS A 147 -8.52 2.02 -16.01
N VAL A 148 -9.22 0.93 -16.34
CA VAL A 148 -9.92 0.06 -15.37
C VAL A 148 -8.93 -0.58 -14.42
N PHE A 149 -7.83 -1.13 -14.96
CA PHE A 149 -6.84 -1.86 -14.19
C PHE A 149 -5.55 -1.05 -13.95
N SER A 150 -5.62 0.28 -13.98
CA SER A 150 -4.45 1.11 -13.65
C SER A 150 -4.19 1.10 -12.15
N PRO A 151 -2.96 0.85 -11.69
CA PRO A 151 -2.62 0.95 -10.28
C PRO A 151 -2.80 2.36 -9.69
N GLU A 152 -2.75 3.42 -10.51
CA GLU A 152 -3.04 4.81 -10.09
C GLU A 152 -4.54 5.07 -9.89
N ASN A 153 -5.37 4.22 -10.51
CA ASN A 153 -6.82 4.26 -10.40
C ASN A 153 -7.33 3.24 -9.40
N ILE A 154 -6.46 2.73 -8.54
CA ILE A 154 -6.73 1.62 -7.66
C ILE A 154 -6.13 2.07 -6.33
N SER A 155 -6.97 2.38 -5.35
CA SER A 155 -6.53 3.03 -4.09
C SER A 155 -5.59 2.12 -3.30
N ILE A 156 -4.27 2.33 -3.43
CA ILE A 156 -3.26 1.65 -2.62
C ILE A 156 -3.37 2.16 -1.18
N ARG A 157 -3.50 1.24 -0.23
CA ARG A 157 -3.61 1.51 1.20
C ARG A 157 -2.79 0.52 1.99
N GLU A 158 -2.56 0.84 3.25
CA GLU A 158 -2.00 -0.07 4.22
C GLU A 158 -3.02 -1.19 4.52
N ILE A 159 -2.67 -2.45 4.22
CA ILE A 159 -3.55 -3.62 4.38
C ILE A 159 -2.82 -4.72 5.15
N LYS A 160 -3.53 -5.33 6.10
CA LYS A 160 -3.02 -6.45 6.90
C LYS A 160 -3.17 -7.78 6.13
N PHE A 161 -2.08 -8.54 6.08
CA PHE A 161 -1.91 -9.85 5.46
C PHE A 161 -1.34 -10.83 6.49
N GLY A 162 -2.21 -11.53 7.21
CA GLY A 162 -1.80 -12.32 8.37
C GLY A 162 -1.23 -11.41 9.47
N ASP A 163 -0.01 -11.69 9.94
CA ASP A 163 0.68 -10.88 10.95
C ASP A 163 1.42 -9.68 10.37
N ARG A 164 1.41 -9.51 9.04
CA ARG A 164 2.17 -8.46 8.34
C ARG A 164 1.26 -7.44 7.71
N THR A 165 1.84 -6.30 7.35
CA THR A 165 1.14 -5.21 6.71
C THR A 165 1.90 -4.80 5.45
N ALA A 166 1.20 -4.52 4.36
CA ALA A 166 1.79 -4.12 3.09
C ALA A 166 0.95 -3.03 2.41
N LEU A 167 1.56 -2.29 1.49
CA LEU A 167 0.84 -1.35 0.63
C LEU A 167 0.21 -2.13 -0.52
N SER A 168 -1.12 -2.18 -0.55
CA SER A 168 -1.86 -2.98 -1.51
C SER A 168 -3.20 -2.34 -1.85
N HIS A 169 -3.79 -2.78 -2.95
CA HIS A 169 -5.18 -2.48 -3.23
C HIS A 169 -6.14 -3.32 -2.38
N LEU A 170 -7.30 -2.75 -2.07
CA LEU A 170 -8.38 -3.42 -1.34
C LEU A 170 -8.93 -4.65 -2.08
N VAL A 171 -8.90 -4.67 -3.41
CA VAL A 171 -9.32 -5.85 -4.19
C VAL A 171 -8.41 -7.06 -3.94
N PHE A 172 -7.18 -6.80 -3.50
CA PHE A 172 -6.24 -7.84 -3.09
C PHE A 172 -6.25 -8.04 -1.59
N LYS A 173 -7.27 -7.60 -0.85
CA LYS A 173 -7.39 -7.92 0.56
C LYS A 173 -7.44 -9.44 0.73
N ASP A 174 -6.84 -9.95 1.81
CA ASP A 174 -6.78 -11.38 2.17
C ASP A 174 -5.95 -12.24 1.19
N GLN A 175 -5.19 -11.60 0.32
CA GLN A 175 -4.31 -12.25 -0.64
C GLN A 175 -2.87 -12.31 -0.13
N ALA A 176 -2.33 -13.53 0.04
CA ALA A 176 -1.01 -13.74 0.66
C ALA A 176 0.16 -13.03 -0.07
N ASP A 177 0.01 -12.71 -1.36
CA ASP A 177 1.02 -12.06 -2.20
C ASP A 177 0.73 -10.59 -2.46
N ASN A 178 -0.18 -9.97 -1.68
CA ASN A 178 -0.66 -8.58 -1.82
C ASN A 178 -0.95 -8.14 -3.27
N GLY A 179 -1.36 -9.07 -4.15
CA GLY A 179 -1.66 -8.80 -5.56
C GLY A 179 -0.44 -8.78 -6.49
N CYS A 180 0.79 -9.00 -6.00
CA CYS A 180 2.00 -8.93 -6.82
C CYS A 180 1.98 -9.89 -8.02
N ASN A 181 1.55 -11.14 -7.83
CA ASN A 181 1.45 -12.11 -8.93
C ASN A 181 0.38 -11.71 -9.95
N VAL A 182 -0.74 -11.15 -9.47
CA VAL A 182 -1.81 -10.64 -10.33
C VAL A 182 -1.30 -9.49 -11.19
N TRP A 183 -0.58 -8.53 -10.59
CA TRP A 183 0.05 -7.44 -11.34
C TRP A 183 1.03 -7.95 -12.40
N CYS A 184 1.88 -8.91 -12.06
CA CYS A 184 2.81 -9.52 -13.03
C CYS A 184 2.04 -10.14 -14.21
N ALA A 185 0.99 -10.93 -13.92
CA ALA A 185 0.18 -11.58 -14.95
C ALA A 185 -0.50 -10.57 -15.87
N MET A 186 -1.07 -9.49 -15.30
CA MET A 186 -1.74 -8.45 -16.08
C MET A 186 -0.77 -7.64 -16.94
N ILE A 187 0.42 -7.31 -16.43
CA ILE A 187 1.46 -6.62 -17.21
C ILE A 187 1.92 -7.51 -18.35
N ALA A 188 2.21 -8.79 -18.07
CA ALA A 188 2.64 -9.76 -19.09
C ALA A 188 1.58 -9.97 -20.19
N ALA A 189 0.30 -10.00 -19.82
CA ALA A 189 -0.81 -10.15 -20.76
C ALA A 189 -1.21 -8.84 -21.48
N GLY A 190 -0.60 -7.70 -21.13
CA GLY A 190 -0.92 -6.39 -21.72
C GLY A 190 -2.22 -5.75 -21.18
N TRP A 191 -2.78 -6.28 -20.10
CA TRP A 191 -3.98 -5.77 -19.43
C TRP A 191 -3.70 -4.61 -18.47
N ALA A 192 -2.47 -4.50 -17.97
CA ALA A 192 -2.03 -3.40 -17.11
C ALA A 192 -0.75 -2.75 -17.64
N VAL A 193 -0.64 -1.43 -17.43
CA VAL A 193 0.61 -0.70 -17.69
C VAL A 193 1.48 -0.79 -16.45
N PRO A 194 2.77 -1.16 -16.57
CA PRO A 194 3.70 -1.11 -15.44
C PRO A 194 3.89 0.34 -15.01
N ARG A 195 3.59 0.66 -13.75
CA ARG A 195 3.71 2.01 -13.18
C ARG A 195 4.67 2.04 -12.01
N GLU A 196 5.26 3.20 -11.79
CA GLU A 196 6.16 3.45 -10.66
C GLU A 196 5.47 3.20 -9.31
N SER A 197 4.17 3.51 -9.19
CA SER A 197 3.38 3.29 -7.98
C SER A 197 3.33 1.82 -7.52
N LEU A 198 3.57 0.86 -8.42
CA LEU A 198 3.63 -0.57 -8.09
C LEU A 198 4.94 -0.97 -7.40
N LEU A 199 5.98 -0.12 -7.44
CA LEU A 199 7.22 -0.39 -6.71
C LEU A 199 6.93 -0.50 -5.21
N GLU A 200 6.05 0.35 -4.66
CA GLU A 200 5.67 0.29 -3.25
C GLU A 200 5.02 -1.05 -2.89
N SER A 201 4.10 -1.54 -3.71
CA SER A 201 3.49 -2.87 -3.47
C SER A 201 4.50 -4.01 -3.57
N ALA A 202 5.46 -3.92 -4.50
CA ALA A 202 6.50 -4.95 -4.67
C ALA A 202 7.43 -5.02 -3.44
N VAL A 203 7.93 -3.87 -2.98
CA VAL A 203 8.93 -3.80 -1.90
C VAL A 203 8.33 -4.04 -0.51
N THR A 204 7.01 -3.92 -0.39
CA THR A 204 6.26 -4.17 0.83
C THR A 204 5.63 -5.56 0.90
N SER A 205 5.80 -6.39 -0.14
CA SER A 205 5.10 -7.66 -0.25
C SER A 205 5.46 -8.64 0.89
N PRO A 206 4.45 -9.22 1.57
CA PRO A 206 4.68 -10.27 2.56
C PRO A 206 5.20 -11.56 1.93
N ASP A 207 4.88 -11.81 0.65
CA ASP A 207 5.44 -12.87 -0.18
C ASP A 207 6.67 -12.34 -0.93
N LEU A 208 7.85 -12.73 -0.45
CA LEU A 208 9.11 -12.25 -1.02
C LEU A 208 9.27 -12.63 -2.49
N ASP A 209 8.87 -13.83 -2.89
CA ASP A 209 9.07 -14.31 -4.27
C ASP A 209 8.17 -13.52 -5.23
N ALA A 210 6.92 -13.29 -4.83
CA ALA A 210 5.98 -12.46 -5.59
C ALA A 210 6.44 -10.99 -5.68
N GLY A 211 6.90 -10.42 -4.56
CA GLY A 211 7.45 -9.06 -4.51
C GLY A 211 8.67 -8.90 -5.42
N PHE A 212 9.61 -9.85 -5.39
CA PHE A 212 10.78 -9.83 -6.28
C PHE A 212 10.39 -9.98 -7.75
N ALA A 213 9.41 -10.82 -8.07
CA ALA A 213 8.91 -10.98 -9.43
C ALA A 213 8.31 -9.68 -9.97
N LEU A 214 7.50 -8.99 -9.15
CA LEU A 214 6.92 -7.69 -9.55
C LEU A 214 8.00 -6.62 -9.70
N LEU A 215 8.93 -6.52 -8.75
CA LEU A 215 10.06 -5.58 -8.83
C LEU A 215 10.87 -5.80 -10.11
N LYS A 216 11.22 -7.05 -10.43
CA LYS A 216 11.93 -7.41 -11.66
C LYS A 216 11.15 -6.99 -12.91
N THR A 217 9.84 -7.27 -12.93
CA THR A 217 8.95 -6.89 -14.03
C THR A 217 8.96 -5.37 -14.24
N LEU A 218 8.78 -4.59 -13.17
CA LEU A 218 8.79 -3.13 -13.25
C LEU A 218 10.12 -2.58 -13.76
N ARG A 219 11.24 -3.16 -13.31
CA ARG A 219 12.58 -2.76 -13.79
C ARG A 219 12.83 -3.10 -15.25
N GLN A 220 12.33 -4.23 -15.75
CA GLN A 220 12.36 -4.55 -17.19
C GLN A 220 11.62 -3.51 -18.04
N HIS A 221 10.67 -2.80 -17.44
CA HIS A 221 9.94 -1.68 -18.05
C HIS A 221 10.54 -0.30 -17.72
N GLY A 222 11.77 -0.24 -17.19
CA GLY A 222 12.51 1.02 -16.99
C GLY A 222 12.22 1.76 -15.69
N HIS A 223 11.47 1.16 -14.76
CA HIS A 223 11.25 1.75 -13.44
C HIS A 223 12.48 1.55 -12.54
N ILE A 224 12.87 2.58 -11.81
CA ILE A 224 14.09 2.64 -10.98
C ILE A 224 13.67 2.76 -9.52
N VAL A 225 14.42 2.11 -8.62
CA VAL A 225 14.14 2.14 -7.19
C VAL A 225 14.57 3.48 -6.59
N ARG A 226 13.67 4.14 -5.87
CA ARG A 226 13.92 5.41 -5.19
C ARG A 226 14.08 5.24 -3.68
N GLN A 227 14.55 6.30 -3.03
CA GLN A 227 14.73 6.35 -1.57
C GLN A 227 13.45 6.03 -0.80
N ALA A 228 12.29 6.46 -1.30
CA ALA A 228 10.99 6.13 -0.70
C ALA A 228 10.74 4.61 -0.66
N ASN A 229 11.13 3.87 -1.70
CA ASN A 229 10.94 2.42 -1.75
C ASN A 229 11.83 1.69 -0.73
N ILE A 230 13.06 2.19 -0.51
CA ILE A 230 13.97 1.69 0.54
C ILE A 230 13.35 1.93 1.92
N HIS A 231 12.83 3.13 2.17
CA HIS A 231 12.18 3.44 3.45
C HIS A 231 11.00 2.51 3.73
N GLN A 232 10.16 2.25 2.72
CA GLN A 232 9.04 1.31 2.86
C GLN A 232 9.49 -0.13 3.12
N SER A 233 10.54 -0.61 2.44
CA SER A 233 11.05 -1.98 2.67
C SER A 233 11.63 -2.16 4.07
N ILE A 234 12.29 -1.13 4.61
CA ILE A 234 12.83 -1.09 5.98
C ILE A 234 11.70 -1.15 6.99
N ARG A 235 10.70 -0.26 6.83
CA ARG A 235 9.56 -0.12 7.74
C ARG A 235 8.86 -1.46 7.93
N TRP A 236 8.66 -2.21 6.84
CA TRP A 236 7.88 -3.46 6.85
C TRP A 236 8.67 -4.75 7.06
N GLY A 237 9.95 -4.68 7.43
CA GLY A 237 10.57 -5.84 8.08
C GLY A 237 11.23 -6.87 7.17
N HIS A 238 11.29 -6.65 5.87
CA HIS A 238 11.81 -7.66 4.93
C HIS A 238 13.30 -7.45 4.68
N THR A 239 14.17 -8.07 5.49
CA THR A 239 15.64 -7.93 5.35
C THR A 239 16.14 -8.29 3.96
N LYS A 240 15.69 -9.42 3.39
CA LYS A 240 16.11 -9.86 2.05
C LYS A 240 15.69 -8.87 0.97
N MET A 241 14.45 -8.38 1.04
CA MET A 241 13.94 -7.37 0.11
C MET A 241 14.70 -6.04 0.26
N THR A 242 14.89 -5.59 1.50
CA THR A 242 15.65 -4.37 1.83
C THR A 242 17.08 -4.45 1.31
N GLN A 243 17.78 -5.56 1.58
CA GLN A 243 19.12 -5.79 1.06
C GLN A 243 19.15 -5.72 -0.47
N HIS A 244 18.23 -6.42 -1.13
CA HIS A 244 18.17 -6.41 -2.59
C HIS A 244 17.93 -5.01 -3.16
N ILE A 245 16.98 -4.26 -2.60
CA ILE A 245 16.65 -2.89 -3.02
C ILE A 245 17.84 -1.94 -2.80
N LEU A 246 18.55 -2.08 -1.68
CA LEU A 246 19.78 -1.33 -1.42
C LEU A 246 20.86 -1.66 -2.46
N ASP A 247 21.10 -2.95 -2.74
CA ASP A 247 22.05 -3.38 -3.78
C ASP A 247 21.68 -2.80 -5.16
N LEU A 248 20.39 -2.80 -5.52
CA LEU A 248 19.91 -2.21 -6.76
C LEU A 248 20.13 -0.69 -6.80
N HIS A 249 19.80 0.01 -5.71
CA HIS A 249 19.99 1.45 -5.62
C HIS A 249 21.47 1.82 -5.77
N ILE A 250 22.38 1.02 -5.21
CA ILE A 250 23.83 1.17 -5.39
C ILE A 250 24.25 0.98 -6.85
N GLN A 251 23.70 -0.03 -7.52
CA GLN A 251 23.98 -0.29 -8.93
C GLN A 251 23.48 0.84 -9.83
N GLU A 252 22.29 1.38 -9.55
CA GLU A 252 21.60 2.38 -10.38
C GLU A 252 22.19 3.79 -10.21
N HIS A 253 22.66 4.16 -9.02
CA HIS A 253 23.14 5.51 -8.70
C HIS A 253 24.66 5.59 -8.42
N GLY A 254 25.36 4.45 -8.41
CA GLY A 254 26.80 4.35 -8.13
C GLY A 254 27.16 4.50 -6.64
N PRO A 255 28.46 4.36 -6.29
CA PRO A 255 29.00 4.64 -4.96
C PRO A 255 29.39 6.10 -4.81
N THR A 256 28.45 7.02 -4.63
CA THR A 256 28.77 8.43 -4.38
C THR A 256 28.73 8.78 -2.89
N LEU A 257 29.61 9.69 -2.48
CA LEU A 257 29.96 10.07 -1.09
C LEU A 257 28.81 10.61 -0.22
N ASP A 258 27.62 10.83 -0.77
CA ASP A 258 26.39 11.25 -0.06
C ASP A 258 25.67 10.06 0.64
N LYS A 259 26.24 8.86 0.53
CA LYS A 259 25.69 7.59 1.02
C LYS A 259 25.65 7.44 2.53
N GLN A 260 26.60 8.02 3.27
CA GLN A 260 26.64 7.87 4.72
C GLN A 260 25.35 8.46 5.32
N ALA A 261 25.03 9.72 5.02
CA ALA A 261 23.81 10.37 5.47
C ALA A 261 22.52 9.63 5.04
N ALA A 262 22.50 9.01 3.86
CA ALA A 262 21.36 8.20 3.41
C ALA A 262 21.22 6.88 4.20
N TYR A 263 22.31 6.14 4.40
CA TYR A 263 22.31 4.91 5.19
C TYR A 263 22.04 5.20 6.67
N ASP A 264 22.53 6.31 7.19
CA ASP A 264 22.27 6.73 8.55
C ASP A 264 20.79 7.14 8.73
N HIS A 265 20.18 7.76 7.72
CA HIS A 265 18.75 8.02 7.72
C HIS A 265 17.91 6.73 7.64
N TYR A 266 18.38 5.73 6.87
CA TYR A 266 17.78 4.39 6.87
C TYR A 266 17.97 3.64 8.18
N LEU A 267 19.10 3.86 8.86
CA LEU A 267 19.39 3.28 10.16
C LEU A 267 18.42 3.83 11.22
N LEU A 268 18.11 5.13 11.16
CA LEU A 268 17.07 5.75 11.99
C LEU A 268 15.69 5.11 11.75
N ALA A 269 15.28 4.92 10.50
CA ALA A 269 14.01 4.28 10.17
C ALA A 269 13.95 2.82 10.66
N ALA A 270 15.05 2.07 10.54
CA ALA A 270 15.16 0.70 11.03
C ALA A 270 15.09 0.63 12.57
N ALA A 271 15.72 1.59 13.26
CA ALA A 271 15.68 1.77 14.70
C ALA A 271 14.27 2.07 15.21
N GLN A 272 13.58 3.01 14.58
CA GLN A 272 12.20 3.38 14.92
C GLN A 272 11.20 2.24 14.67
N SER A 273 11.46 1.39 13.66
CA SER A 273 10.61 0.27 13.30
C SER A 273 10.89 -1.02 14.09
N ASN A 274 11.78 -0.97 15.09
CA ASN A 274 12.26 -2.12 15.86
C ASN A 274 12.80 -3.28 14.98
N ASN A 275 13.35 -2.96 13.81
CA ASN A 275 13.76 -3.96 12.82
C ASN A 275 15.25 -4.31 12.96
N ILE A 276 15.55 -5.15 13.96
CA ILE A 276 16.94 -5.52 14.35
C ILE A 276 17.73 -6.09 13.19
N THR A 277 17.10 -6.92 12.37
CA THR A 277 17.79 -7.57 11.26
C THR A 277 18.21 -6.57 10.18
N VAL A 278 17.40 -5.53 9.93
CA VAL A 278 17.77 -4.45 9.01
C VAL A 278 18.74 -3.46 9.66
N LEU A 279 18.63 -3.20 10.96
CA LEU A 279 19.65 -2.44 11.70
C LEU A 279 21.04 -3.05 11.56
N ALA A 280 21.15 -4.35 11.83
CA ALA A 280 22.41 -5.09 11.68
C ALA A 280 22.89 -5.08 10.23
N LEU A 281 22.00 -5.30 9.25
CA LEU A 281 22.32 -5.20 7.84
C LEU A 281 22.97 -3.84 7.48
N LEU A 282 22.35 -2.74 7.90
CA LEU A 282 22.80 -1.39 7.58
C LEU A 282 24.14 -1.06 8.25
N ALA A 283 24.32 -1.42 9.52
CA ALA A 283 25.56 -1.20 10.24
C ALA A 283 26.71 -2.09 9.71
N ASP A 284 26.47 -3.40 9.61
CA ASP A 284 27.52 -4.39 9.34
C ASP A 284 27.92 -4.46 7.85
N MET A 285 26.95 -4.34 6.94
CA MET A 285 27.21 -4.48 5.50
C MET A 285 27.35 -3.16 4.77
N TYR A 286 26.61 -2.13 5.20
CA TYR A 286 26.60 -0.83 4.53
C TYR A 286 27.37 0.26 5.29
N GLY A 287 27.91 -0.05 6.48
CA GLY A 287 28.76 0.85 7.25
C GLY A 287 28.04 2.06 7.83
N ALA A 288 26.71 1.96 8.04
CA ALA A 288 25.94 3.03 8.67
C ALA A 288 26.47 3.33 10.08
N ASP A 289 26.61 4.61 10.43
CA ASP A 289 27.13 5.03 11.73
C ASP A 289 26.00 4.97 12.78
N ILE A 290 26.12 4.01 13.69
CA ILE A 290 25.18 3.83 14.82
C ILE A 290 25.10 5.06 15.75
N ASN A 291 26.08 5.96 15.69
CA ASN A 291 26.12 7.20 16.44
C ASN A 291 25.74 8.43 15.60
N TRP A 292 25.31 8.22 14.35
CA TRP A 292 24.92 9.31 13.49
C TRP A 292 23.75 10.12 14.06
N ARG A 293 23.73 11.40 13.69
CA ARG A 293 22.68 12.36 14.00
C ARG A 293 22.52 13.35 12.84
N PRO A 294 21.28 13.77 12.50
CA PRO A 294 21.06 14.78 11.49
C PRO A 294 21.61 16.14 11.94
N GLU A 295 22.23 16.89 11.02
CA GLU A 295 22.66 18.27 11.27
C GLU A 295 21.46 19.23 11.35
N ALA A 296 21.54 20.23 12.22
CA ALA A 296 20.48 21.23 12.38
C ALA A 296 20.39 22.14 11.14
N LYS A 297 19.19 22.29 10.57
CA LYS A 297 18.90 23.43 9.67
C LYS A 297 18.84 24.69 10.53
N SER A 298 19.92 25.46 10.55
CA SER A 298 20.21 26.53 11.53
C SER A 298 19.24 27.74 11.59
N ASN A 299 18.17 27.81 10.77
CA ASN A 299 17.49 29.09 10.51
C ASN A 299 15.96 29.09 10.69
N MET A 300 15.40 28.22 11.52
CA MET A 300 13.95 28.26 11.75
C MET A 300 13.63 28.48 13.22
N SER A 301 13.00 29.63 13.50
CA SER A 301 12.29 29.90 14.75
C SER A 301 10.94 29.17 14.70
N TYR A 302 10.70 28.25 15.61
CA TYR A 302 9.50 27.41 15.58
C TYR A 302 8.48 27.81 16.64
N SER A 303 7.22 27.57 16.30
CA SER A 303 6.07 27.74 17.17
C SER A 303 5.94 26.56 18.16
N ARG A 304 5.25 26.80 19.28
CA ARG A 304 4.95 25.78 20.29
C ARG A 304 4.19 24.58 19.70
N ASP A 305 3.32 24.82 18.72
CA ASP A 305 2.49 23.78 18.10
C ASP A 305 3.32 22.83 17.22
N GLU A 306 4.40 23.32 16.59
CA GLU A 306 5.34 22.48 15.83
C GLU A 306 6.17 21.58 16.75
N VAL A 307 6.60 22.09 17.91
CA VAL A 307 7.31 21.29 18.93
C VAL A 307 6.37 20.25 19.56
N GLU A 308 5.09 20.60 19.79
CA GLU A 308 4.09 19.65 20.27
C GLU A 308 3.72 18.57 19.22
N ALA A 309 3.79 18.89 17.92
CA ALA A 309 3.64 17.93 16.82
C ALA A 309 4.86 17.00 16.65
N GLU A 310 6.08 17.48 16.91
CA GLU A 310 7.30 16.65 16.88
C GLU A 310 7.28 15.57 17.97
N VAL A 311 6.80 15.93 19.17
CA VAL A 311 6.55 15.00 20.27
C VAL A 311 5.42 13.99 19.91
N TYR A 312 4.49 14.38 19.03
CA TYR A 312 3.37 13.54 18.58
C TYR A 312 3.79 12.43 17.60
N ASP A 313 4.82 12.64 16.77
CA ASP A 313 5.29 11.62 15.83
C ASP A 313 6.53 10.86 16.33
N GLY A 314 7.11 11.25 17.48
CA GLY A 314 8.35 10.67 18.01
C GLY A 314 9.61 11.14 17.26
N ASP A 315 9.44 12.05 16.30
CA ASP A 315 10.47 12.66 15.46
C ASP A 315 11.03 13.92 16.15
N VAL A 316 11.61 13.75 17.34
CA VAL A 316 12.33 14.84 18.01
C VAL A 316 13.59 15.12 17.20
N ARG A 317 13.76 16.37 16.80
CA ARG A 317 14.86 16.71 15.90
C ARG A 317 16.22 16.62 16.60
N GLY A 318 17.23 16.25 15.82
CA GLY A 318 18.60 16.11 16.33
C GLY A 318 18.85 14.86 17.15
N GLN A 319 17.89 13.94 17.21
CA GLN A 319 18.07 12.65 17.85
C GLN A 319 19.20 11.86 17.19
N SER A 320 19.98 11.17 18.00
CA SER A 320 20.79 10.05 17.52
C SER A 320 19.91 8.85 17.17
N VAL A 321 20.45 7.89 16.43
CA VAL A 321 19.77 6.60 16.14
C VAL A 321 19.31 5.90 17.42
N PHE A 322 20.10 5.97 18.49
CA PHE A 322 19.75 5.45 19.82
C PHE A 322 18.50 6.11 20.41
N GLN A 323 18.43 7.44 20.34
CA GLN A 323 17.29 8.19 20.84
C GLN A 323 16.04 7.98 19.97
N ALA A 324 16.19 7.83 18.66
CA ALA A 324 15.09 7.54 17.76
C ALA A 324 14.46 6.17 18.05
N ALA A 325 15.28 5.14 18.31
CA ALA A 325 14.78 3.84 18.79
C ALA A 325 14.01 3.98 20.11
N ALA A 326 14.58 4.72 21.07
CA ALA A 326 13.99 4.90 22.39
C ALA A 326 12.64 5.64 22.33
N ASN A 327 12.59 6.77 21.61
CA ASN A 327 11.39 7.60 21.48
C ASN A 327 10.29 6.93 20.63
N ALA A 328 10.64 5.98 19.76
CA ALA A 328 9.69 5.14 19.04
C ALA A 328 9.12 3.97 19.88
N GLY A 329 9.65 3.74 21.10
CA GLY A 329 9.26 2.60 21.91
C GLY A 329 9.86 1.27 21.45
N SER A 330 10.97 1.30 20.69
CA SER A 330 11.61 0.12 20.10
C SER A 330 12.62 -0.51 21.05
N ALA A 331 12.14 -1.22 22.07
CA ALA A 331 12.96 -1.77 23.16
C ALA A 331 14.09 -2.67 22.68
N ASP A 332 13.84 -3.58 21.72
CA ASP A 332 14.88 -4.47 21.21
C ASP A 332 15.95 -3.71 20.43
N ALA A 333 15.57 -2.68 19.67
CA ALA A 333 16.49 -1.83 18.95
C ALA A 333 17.39 -1.04 19.91
N VAL A 334 16.83 -0.52 21.00
CA VAL A 334 17.61 0.13 22.08
C VAL A 334 18.63 -0.85 22.67
N VAL A 335 18.22 -2.08 23.01
CA VAL A 335 19.12 -3.12 23.53
C VAL A 335 20.23 -3.43 22.52
N TRP A 336 19.88 -3.59 21.25
CA TRP A 336 20.84 -3.91 20.20
C TRP A 336 21.85 -2.77 20.02
N LEU A 337 21.38 -1.53 19.85
CA LEU A 337 22.23 -0.36 19.67
C LEU A 337 23.20 -0.15 20.84
N TRP A 338 22.71 -0.29 22.08
CA TRP A 338 23.56 -0.22 23.27
C TRP A 338 24.70 -1.24 23.24
N LYS A 339 24.37 -2.51 22.96
CA LYS A 339 25.36 -3.61 22.90
C LYS A 339 26.41 -3.42 21.80
N HIS A 340 26.10 -2.62 20.77
CA HIS A 340 26.99 -2.32 19.66
C HIS A 340 27.72 -0.98 19.82
N GLY A 341 27.60 -0.32 20.98
CA GLY A 341 28.38 0.88 21.31
C GLY A 341 27.73 2.20 20.88
N ALA A 342 26.41 2.22 20.67
CA ALA A 342 25.68 3.46 20.47
C ALA A 342 25.72 4.31 21.75
N ARG A 343 25.92 5.63 21.58
CA ARG A 343 26.04 6.60 22.65
C ARG A 343 24.70 7.30 22.89
N ASP A 344 24.33 7.41 24.17
CA ASP A 344 23.23 8.28 24.60
C ASP A 344 23.73 9.72 24.70
N VAL A 345 23.64 10.42 23.57
CA VAL A 345 23.96 11.85 23.46
C VAL A 345 22.67 12.67 23.60
N PRO A 346 22.71 13.86 24.23
CA PRO A 346 21.55 14.72 24.32
C PRO A 346 21.02 15.13 22.94
N ASN A 347 19.70 15.21 22.81
CA ASN A 347 19.03 15.82 21.65
C ASN A 347 19.18 17.34 21.68
N TRP A 348 18.55 18.05 20.74
CA TRP A 348 18.65 19.52 20.69
C TRP A 348 17.97 20.24 21.86
N HIS A 349 17.08 19.58 22.60
CA HIS A 349 16.51 20.12 23.84
C HIS A 349 17.40 19.89 25.07
N GLY A 350 18.56 19.23 24.90
CA GLY A 350 19.44 18.84 25.99
C GLY A 350 19.00 17.55 26.70
N ASP A 351 17.96 16.88 26.20
CA ASP A 351 17.45 15.66 26.80
C ASP A 351 18.23 14.44 26.28
N LYS A 352 18.67 13.59 27.20
CA LYS A 352 19.09 12.21 26.90
C LYS A 352 17.86 11.30 26.69
N ALA A 353 18.10 10.06 26.25
CA ALA A 353 17.04 9.12 25.91
C ALA A 353 15.98 8.98 27.03
N TYR A 354 16.39 8.79 28.29
CA TYR A 354 15.45 8.59 29.40
C TYR A 354 14.53 9.79 29.66
N ALA A 355 15.08 11.00 29.72
CA ALA A 355 14.32 12.23 29.92
C ALA A 355 13.34 12.47 28.75
N SER A 356 13.81 12.25 27.52
CA SER A 356 13.00 12.37 26.30
C SER A 356 11.82 11.38 26.31
N VAL A 357 12.08 10.10 26.57
CA VAL A 357 11.06 9.04 26.63
C VAL A 357 10.06 9.30 27.77
N SER A 358 10.53 9.78 28.93
CA SER A 358 9.66 10.10 30.08
C SER A 358 8.68 11.23 29.74
N LYS A 359 9.16 12.30 29.08
CA LYS A 359 8.32 13.41 28.61
C LYS A 359 7.30 12.93 27.57
N LEU A 360 7.74 12.14 26.59
CA LEU A 360 6.87 11.56 25.56
C LEU A 360 5.77 10.69 26.19
N ARG A 361 6.16 9.81 27.12
CA ARG A 361 5.21 8.92 27.79
C ARG A 361 4.17 9.73 28.57
N GLY A 362 4.58 10.72 29.36
CA GLY A 362 3.66 11.59 30.09
C GLY A 362 2.73 12.39 29.16
N PHE A 363 3.23 12.82 28.01
CA PHE A 363 2.41 13.49 26.99
C PHE A 363 1.28 12.60 26.44
N TRP A 364 1.57 11.33 26.17
CA TRP A 364 0.59 10.35 25.70
C TRP A 364 -0.38 9.89 26.79
N GLU A 365 0.12 9.69 28.01
CA GLU A 365 -0.69 9.33 29.18
C GLU A 365 -1.79 10.37 29.42
N ALA A 366 -1.46 11.66 29.34
CA ALA A 366 -2.41 12.76 29.48
C ALA A 366 -3.49 12.81 28.38
N ARG A 367 -3.36 12.00 27.32
CA ARG A 367 -4.26 11.97 26.16
C ARG A 367 -4.96 10.63 25.95
N LEU A 368 -4.76 9.65 26.84
CA LEU A 368 -5.37 8.32 26.75
C LEU A 368 -6.91 8.38 26.65
N GLU A 369 -7.53 9.36 27.31
CA GLU A 369 -8.98 9.57 27.26
C GLU A 369 -9.50 9.98 25.87
N ARG A 370 -8.62 10.51 25.00
CA ARG A 370 -8.98 10.99 23.65
C ARG A 370 -8.83 9.93 22.56
N ASN A 371 -7.90 8.99 22.73
CA ASN A 371 -7.72 7.89 21.79
C ASN A 371 -7.10 6.67 22.50
N LYS A 372 -7.80 5.54 22.43
CA LYS A 372 -7.36 4.27 23.03
C LYS A 372 -6.09 3.71 22.36
N ASP A 373 -5.80 4.08 21.12
CA ASP A 373 -4.60 3.65 20.40
C ASP A 373 -3.30 4.19 21.05
N TYR A 374 -3.41 5.25 21.87
CA TYR A 374 -2.26 5.76 22.63
C TYR A 374 -1.84 4.84 23.78
N ALA A 375 -2.71 3.91 24.23
CA ALA A 375 -2.34 2.94 25.26
C ALA A 375 -1.16 2.07 24.84
N VAL A 376 -1.16 1.63 23.58
CA VAL A 376 -0.05 0.83 23.01
C VAL A 376 1.25 1.65 22.96
N LYS A 377 1.17 2.94 22.60
CA LYS A 377 2.34 3.83 22.63
C LYS A 377 2.91 3.98 24.04
N VAL A 378 2.05 4.23 25.04
CA VAL A 378 2.44 4.37 26.45
C VAL A 378 3.11 3.11 26.98
N GLU A 379 2.55 1.94 26.66
CA GLU A 379 3.11 0.65 27.04
C GLU A 379 4.53 0.45 26.49
N ARG A 380 4.72 0.66 25.18
CA ARG A 380 6.04 0.54 24.52
C ARG A 380 7.08 1.49 25.08
N LEU A 381 6.70 2.75 25.35
CA LEU A 381 7.61 3.71 25.99
C LEU A 381 7.96 3.29 27.43
N GLY A 382 7.00 2.69 28.15
CA GLY A 382 7.24 2.10 29.47
C GLY A 382 8.22 0.92 29.43
N GLU A 383 8.18 0.08 28.40
CA GLU A 383 9.16 -0.98 28.18
C GLU A 383 10.56 -0.43 27.93
N VAL A 384 10.67 0.62 27.09
CA VAL A 384 11.95 1.30 26.86
C VAL A 384 12.52 1.90 28.14
N LEU A 385 11.72 2.55 28.98
CA LEU A 385 12.21 3.10 30.26
C LEU A 385 12.82 2.01 31.15
N LYS A 386 12.15 0.85 31.29
CA LYS A 386 12.68 -0.30 32.04
C LYS A 386 14.00 -0.82 31.45
N VAL A 387 14.14 -0.78 30.12
CA VAL A 387 15.39 -1.13 29.45
C VAL A 387 16.48 -0.11 29.79
N LEU A 388 16.22 1.18 29.65
CA LEU A 388 17.18 2.24 29.96
C LEU A 388 17.66 2.19 31.42
N GLU A 389 16.74 2.02 32.38
CA GLU A 389 17.05 1.81 33.80
C GLU A 389 17.98 0.60 34.02
N ARG A 390 17.66 -0.53 33.37
CA ARG A 390 18.47 -1.76 33.48
C ARG A 390 19.92 -1.55 33.03
N TYR A 391 20.16 -0.66 32.07
CA TYR A 391 21.49 -0.34 31.55
C TYR A 391 22.12 0.89 32.23
N GLY A 392 21.53 1.43 33.29
CA GLY A 392 22.08 2.57 34.05
C GLY A 392 22.05 3.88 33.27
N LEU A 393 21.05 4.06 32.40
CA LEU A 393 20.82 5.27 31.59
C LEU A 393 19.66 6.12 32.12
N ASP A 394 19.35 6.02 33.41
CA ASP A 394 18.35 6.86 34.08
C ASP A 394 18.89 8.26 34.41
N GLU A 395 18.04 9.15 34.93
CA GLU A 395 18.36 10.55 35.24
C GLU A 395 19.43 10.74 36.34
N VAL A 396 20.05 9.67 36.83
CA VAL A 396 21.07 9.78 37.87
C VAL A 396 22.39 10.26 37.24
N GLU A 397 22.59 11.58 37.26
CA GLU A 397 23.93 12.14 37.34
C GLU A 397 24.65 11.48 38.53
N VAL A 398 25.48 10.47 38.26
CA VAL A 398 26.54 10.09 39.18
C VAL A 398 27.59 11.21 39.11
N LEU A 399 27.35 12.26 39.90
CA LEU A 399 28.43 13.07 40.45
C LEU A 399 29.29 12.12 41.31
N GLY A 400 30.30 11.49 40.74
CA GLY A 400 31.16 10.58 41.50
C GLY A 400 32.11 9.72 40.68
N GLU A 401 33.21 10.35 40.25
CA GLU A 401 34.52 9.78 39.88
C GLU A 401 34.65 8.85 38.65
N PRO A 402 35.73 9.00 37.86
CA PRO A 402 36.08 8.04 36.82
C PRO A 402 36.64 6.77 37.47
N LEU A 403 36.11 5.61 37.09
CA LEU A 403 36.70 4.31 37.45
C LEU A 403 37.81 3.93 36.43
N PRO A 404 38.83 3.16 36.88
CA PRO A 404 40.21 3.15 36.36
C PRO A 404 40.44 2.57 34.96
#